data_AF-A0A916R8K8-F1
#
_entry.id   AF-A0A916R8K8-F1
#
_cell.length_a   1.000
_cell.length_b   1.000
_cell.length_c   1.000
_cell.angle_alpha   90.00
_cell.angle_beta   90.00
_cell.angle_gamma   90.00
#
_symmetry.space_group_name_H-M   'P 1'
#
loop_
_entity.id
_entity.type
_entity.pdbx_description
1 polymer ?
#
loop_
_entity_poly.entity_id
_entity_poly.type
_entity_poly.pdbx_seq_one_letter_code
_entity_poly.pdbx_strand_id
1 'polypeptide(L)'
;MMTQASVEKNTALKRISEAIDQVMESKSIYQELDKNQLIQTFSTLLDRVSPQILLPLNDERLKKRVRRVMATELLSTILDDFTPEEKEMFNAAVEGRWER
;
A
#
# COMPACT_ATOMS: atom_id res chain seq x y z
N MET A 1 -24.22 18.46 -5.35
CA MET A 1 -23.62 18.79 -4.04
C MET A 1 -22.74 17.62 -3.62
N MET A 2 -21.46 17.82 -3.31
CA MET A 2 -20.62 16.72 -2.79
C MET A 2 -20.96 16.46 -1.32
N THR A 3 -20.98 15.20 -0.91
CA THR A 3 -21.20 14.83 0.51
C THR A 3 -19.93 15.09 1.32
N GLN A 4 -20.08 15.34 2.63
CA GLN A 4 -18.95 15.50 3.53
C GLN A 4 -17.99 14.29 3.49
N ALA A 5 -18.53 13.08 3.39
CA ALA A 5 -17.74 11.85 3.24
C ALA A 5 -16.89 11.84 1.95
N SER A 6 -17.43 12.35 0.84
CA SER A 6 -16.69 12.47 -0.43
C SER A 6 -15.57 13.50 -0.33
N VAL A 7 -15.78 14.62 0.37
CA VAL A 7 -14.75 15.63 0.64
C VAL A 7 -13.62 15.03 1.48
N GLU A 8 -13.95 14.35 2.58
CA GLU A 8 -12.96 13.72 3.47
C GLU A 8 -12.13 12.66 2.74
N LYS A 9 -12.75 11.83 1.89
CA LYS A 9 -12.05 10.85 1.06
C LYS A 9 -11.07 11.52 0.10
N ASN A 10 -11.49 12.57 -0.61
CA ASN A 10 -10.63 13.30 -1.54
C ASN A 10 -9.45 13.97 -0.83
N THR A 11 -9.68 14.57 0.34
CA THR A 11 -8.60 15.16 1.16
C THR A 11 -7.60 14.10 1.62
N ALA A 12 -8.06 12.94 2.08
CA ALA A 12 -7.19 11.85 2.48
C ALA A 12 -6.39 11.30 1.29
N LEU A 13 -7.03 11.10 0.13
CA LEU A 13 -6.35 10.65 -1.10
C LEU A 13 -5.27 11.61 -1.56
N LYS A 14 -5.50 12.92 -1.48
CA LYS A 14 -4.47 13.92 -1.81
C LYS A 14 -3.23 13.77 -0.92
N ARG A 15 -3.43 13.70 0.41
CA ARG A 15 -2.31 13.50 1.37
C ARG A 15 -1.59 12.17 1.17
N ILE A 16 -2.32 11.11 0.82
CA ILE A 16 -1.74 9.80 0.52
C ILE A 16 -0.90 9.88 -0.75
N SER A 17 -1.38 10.53 -1.80
CA SER A 17 -0.63 10.71 -3.06
C SER A 17 0.71 11.40 -2.81
N GLU A 18 0.71 12.49 -2.03
CA GLU A 18 1.94 13.19 -1.62
C GLU A 18 2.87 12.29 -0.80
N ALA A 19 2.33 11.45 0.09
CA ALA A 19 3.12 10.50 0.86
C ALA A 19 3.68 9.35 0.00
N ILE A 20 2.96 8.91 -1.05
CA ILE A 20 3.46 7.92 -2.01
C ILE A 20 4.70 8.48 -2.72
N ASP A 21 4.63 9.71 -3.23
CA ASP A 21 5.76 10.38 -3.89
C ASP A 21 7.00 10.39 -2.98
N GLN A 22 6.83 10.85 -1.74
CA GLN A 22 7.93 10.88 -0.76
C GLN A 22 8.51 9.49 -0.46
N VAL A 23 7.68 8.44 -0.44
CA VAL A 23 8.16 7.07 -0.20
C VAL A 23 8.91 6.53 -1.42
N MET A 24 8.42 6.77 -2.65
CA MET A 24 9.07 6.37 -3.90
C MET A 24 10.42 7.08 -4.09
N GLU A 25 10.51 8.37 -3.74
CA GLU A 25 11.75 9.14 -3.75
C GLU A 25 12.76 8.64 -2.69
N SER A 26 12.27 8.12 -1.56
CA SER A 26 13.14 7.72 -0.44
C SER A 26 13.91 6.41 -0.67
N LYS A 27 13.39 5.48 -1.48
CA LYS A 27 14.01 4.18 -1.74
C LYS A 27 13.70 3.70 -3.16
N SER A 28 14.75 3.35 -3.91
CA SER A 28 14.65 2.87 -5.30
C SER A 28 13.76 1.64 -5.46
N ILE A 29 13.69 0.76 -4.46
CA ILE A 29 12.86 -0.46 -4.50
C ILE A 29 11.36 -0.18 -4.71
N TYR A 30 10.89 1.04 -4.43
CA TYR A 30 9.50 1.42 -4.67
C TYR A 30 9.27 2.08 -6.03
N GLN A 31 10.31 2.35 -6.81
CA GLN A 31 10.19 3.04 -8.10
C GLN A 31 9.56 2.15 -9.18
N GLU A 32 9.60 0.84 -9.01
CA GLU A 32 8.98 -0.14 -9.91
C GLU A 32 7.46 -0.22 -9.74
N LEU A 33 6.90 0.34 -8.66
CA LEU A 33 5.47 0.36 -8.41
C LEU A 33 4.75 1.41 -9.27
N ASP A 34 3.59 1.04 -9.81
CA ASP A 34 2.71 1.99 -10.51
C ASP A 34 1.97 2.89 -9.51
N LYS A 35 2.29 4.19 -9.51
CA LYS A 35 1.65 5.19 -8.66
C LYS A 35 0.13 5.28 -8.87
N ASN A 36 -0.36 5.17 -10.10
CA ASN A 36 -1.79 5.22 -10.38
C ASN A 36 -2.51 4.00 -9.79
N GLN A 37 -1.90 2.82 -9.89
CA GLN A 37 -2.43 1.62 -9.23
C GLN A 37 -2.44 1.79 -7.72
N LEU A 38 -1.35 2.31 -7.11
CA LEU A 38 -1.31 2.60 -5.67
C LEU A 38 -2.45 3.55 -5.24
N ILE A 39 -2.67 4.64 -5.98
CA ILE A 39 -3.78 5.58 -5.70
C ILE A 39 -5.14 4.87 -5.78
N GLN A 40 -5.35 3.99 -6.75
CA GLN A 40 -6.58 3.20 -6.86
C GLN A 40 -6.74 2.21 -5.69
N THR A 41 -5.66 1.53 -5.28
CA THR A 41 -5.64 0.67 -4.09
C THR A 41 -6.05 1.46 -2.86
N PHE A 42 -5.46 2.63 -2.62
CA PHE A 42 -5.83 3.47 -1.48
C PHE A 42 -7.26 4.02 -1.59
N SER A 43 -7.73 4.37 -2.78
CA SER A 43 -9.11 4.81 -2.99
C SER A 43 -10.10 3.72 -2.59
N THR A 44 -9.80 2.47 -2.97
CA THR A 44 -10.61 1.28 -2.63
C THR A 44 -10.54 0.97 -1.13
N LEU A 45 -9.38 1.13 -0.50
CA LEU A 45 -9.23 0.98 0.95
C LEU A 45 -10.06 2.02 1.71
N LEU A 46 -10.12 3.26 1.22
CA LEU A 46 -10.92 4.33 1.82
C LEU A 46 -12.43 4.17 1.61
N ASP A 47 -12.87 3.30 0.69
CA ASP A 47 -14.27 2.88 0.62
C ASP A 47 -14.66 1.94 1.77
N ARG A 48 -13.66 1.29 2.40
CA ARG A 48 -13.86 0.32 3.50
C ARG A 48 -13.44 0.86 4.86
N VAL A 49 -12.56 1.86 4.88
CA VAL A 49 -11.96 2.43 6.09
C VAL A 49 -12.22 3.93 6.11
N SER A 50 -12.67 4.45 7.26
CA SER A 50 -12.95 5.88 7.40
C SER A 50 -11.69 6.73 7.16
N PRO A 51 -11.74 7.74 6.25
CA PRO A 51 -10.66 8.72 6.06
C PRO A 51 -10.24 9.43 7.35
N GLN A 52 -11.15 9.56 8.33
CA GLN A 52 -10.90 10.22 9.61
C GLN A 52 -9.85 9.51 10.47
N ILE A 53 -9.50 8.25 10.16
CA ILE A 53 -8.40 7.54 10.83
C ILE A 53 -7.04 8.04 10.31
N LEU A 54 -6.99 8.53 9.07
CA LEU A 54 -5.77 8.96 8.40
C LEU A 54 -5.56 10.48 8.50
N LEU A 55 -6.63 11.27 8.40
CA LEU A 55 -6.55 12.74 8.39
C LEU A 55 -5.84 13.34 9.63
N PRO A 56 -6.00 12.81 10.86
CA PRO A 56 -5.30 13.34 12.04
C PRO A 56 -3.84 12.90 12.14
N LEU A 57 -3.39 11.94 11.31
CA LEU A 57 -2.01 11.48 11.34
C LEU A 57 -1.08 12.60 10.86
N ASN A 58 0.03 12.80 11.59
CA ASN A 58 1.15 13.58 11.08
C ASN A 58 1.82 12.84 9.89
N ASP A 59 2.66 13.56 9.16
CA ASP A 59 3.20 13.06 7.90
C ASP A 59 4.09 11.83 8.07
N GLU A 60 4.86 11.74 9.16
CA GLU A 60 5.67 10.56 9.45
C GLU A 60 4.83 9.31 9.72
N ARG A 61 3.73 9.46 10.48
CA ARG A 61 2.80 8.35 10.73
C ARG A 61 2.03 7.97 9.47
N LEU A 62 1.63 8.94 8.65
CA LEU A 62 0.97 8.70 7.37
C LEU A 62 1.91 7.96 6.41
N LYS A 63 3.15 8.45 6.22
CA LYS A 63 4.20 7.80 5.44
C LYS A 63 4.45 6.37 5.90
N LYS A 64 4.49 6.12 7.21
CA LYS A 64 4.62 4.75 7.74
C LYS A 64 3.46 3.84 7.35
N ARG A 65 2.22 4.35 7.30
CA ARG A 65 1.05 3.58 6.84
C ARG A 65 1.12 3.33 5.33
N VAL A 66 1.43 4.37 4.55
CA VAL A 66 1.56 4.28 3.10
C VAL A 66 2.63 3.27 2.70
N ARG A 67 3.81 3.34 3.34
CA ARG A 67 4.91 2.39 3.10
C ARG A 67 4.53 0.94 3.36
N ARG A 68 3.66 0.65 4.33
CA ARG A 68 3.21 -0.72 4.60
C ARG A 68 2.38 -1.29 3.45
N VAL A 69 1.45 -0.49 2.93
CA VAL A 69 0.64 -0.90 1.77
C VAL A 69 1.54 -1.06 0.54
N MET A 70 2.42 -0.09 0.27
CA MET A 70 3.38 -0.19 -0.85
C MET A 70 4.29 -1.41 -0.73
N ALA A 71 4.72 -1.77 0.48
CA ALA A 71 5.51 -2.99 0.70
C ALA A 71 4.70 -4.25 0.37
N THR A 72 3.41 -4.30 0.74
CA THR A 72 2.52 -5.41 0.37
C THR A 72 2.37 -5.52 -1.15
N GLU A 73 2.14 -4.40 -1.85
CA GLU A 73 2.03 -4.41 -3.33
C GLU A 73 3.33 -4.86 -3.99
N LEU A 74 4.48 -4.37 -3.52
CA LEU A 74 5.79 -4.81 -4.00
C LEU A 74 6.02 -6.32 -3.80
N LEU A 75 5.66 -6.83 -2.63
CA LEU A 75 5.72 -8.26 -2.34
C LEU A 75 4.82 -9.06 -3.29
N SER A 76 3.60 -8.58 -3.58
CA SER A 76 2.71 -9.22 -4.56
C SER A 76 3.34 -9.25 -5.95
N THR A 77 3.92 -8.13 -6.43
CA THR A 77 4.60 -8.07 -7.72
C THR A 77 5.76 -9.06 -7.80
N ILE A 78 6.59 -9.15 -6.76
CA ILE A 78 7.69 -10.12 -6.70
C ILE A 78 7.15 -11.55 -6.72
N LEU A 79 6.08 -11.82 -5.97
CA LEU A 79 5.47 -13.15 -5.94
C LEU A 79 4.79 -13.51 -7.26
N ASP A 80 4.35 -12.56 -8.08
CA ASP A 80 3.76 -12.83 -9.38
C ASP A 80 4.78 -13.46 -10.36
N ASP A 81 6.06 -13.08 -10.23
CA ASP A 81 7.16 -13.61 -11.04
C ASP A 81 7.59 -15.03 -10.64
N PHE A 82 7.14 -15.54 -9.48
CA PHE A 82 7.51 -16.87 -9.01
C PHE A 82 6.81 -17.97 -9.81
N THR A 83 7.54 -19.05 -10.10
CA THR A 83 6.93 -20.28 -10.62
C THR A 83 6.00 -20.91 -9.58
N PRO A 84 5.12 -21.85 -9.98
CA PRO A 84 4.29 -22.59 -9.03
C PRO A 84 5.11 -23.27 -7.91
N GLU A 85 6.26 -23.85 -8.24
CA GLU A 85 7.16 -24.51 -7.30
C GLU A 85 7.80 -23.50 -6.33
N GLU A 86 8.22 -22.34 -6.82
CA GLU A 86 8.77 -21.27 -5.98
C GLU A 86 7.72 -20.69 -5.02
N LYS A 87 6.47 -20.54 -5.47
CA LYS A 87 5.33 -20.17 -4.62
C LYS A 87 5.08 -21.21 -3.53
N GLU A 88 5.13 -22.49 -3.86
CA GLU A 88 4.99 -23.57 -2.89
C GLU A 88 6.11 -23.54 -1.83
N MET A 89 7.36 -23.34 -2.25
CA MET A 89 8.50 -23.18 -1.34
C MET A 89 8.32 -21.97 -0.42
N PHE A 90 7.97 -20.80 -0.98
CA PHE A 90 7.75 -19.59 -0.19
C PHE A 90 6.64 -19.79 0.83
N ASN A 91 5.48 -20.32 0.41
CA ASN A 91 4.35 -20.58 1.30
C ASN A 91 4.73 -21.57 2.40
N ALA A 92 5.44 -22.65 2.06
CA ALA A 92 5.89 -23.62 3.04
C ALA A 92 6.92 -23.03 4.03
N ALA A 93 7.80 -22.13 3.59
CA ALA A 93 8.72 -21.41 4.49
C ALA A 93 7.97 -20.45 5.43
N VAL A 94 7.02 -19.67 4.91
CA VAL A 94 6.21 -18.71 5.70
C VAL A 94 5.29 -19.43 6.69
N GLU A 95 4.76 -20.58 6.32
CA GLU A 95 3.93 -21.42 7.20
C GLU A 95 4.76 -22.27 8.17
N GLY A 96 6.09 -22.17 8.13
CA GLY A 96 7.00 -22.92 9.01
C GLY A 96 6.96 -24.43 8.78
N ARG A 97 6.67 -24.86 7.54
CA ARG A 97 6.59 -26.27 7.10
C ARG A 97 7.89 -26.78 6.48
N TRP A 98 8.91 -25.93 6.33
CA TRP A 98 10.17 -26.29 5.65
C TRP A 98 11.16 -27.09 6.51
N GLU A 99 11.00 -27.13 7.84
CA GLU A 99 11.86 -27.88 8.75
C GLU A 99 11.08 -28.45 9.96
N ARG A 100 10.19 -29.43 9.71
CA ARG A 100 9.73 -30.38 10.74
C ARG A 100 9.67 -31.80 10.19
#